data_AF-A0A934ZUT2-F1
#
_entry.id   AF-A0A934ZUT2-F1
#
_cell.length_a   1.000
_cell.length_b   1.000
_cell.length_c   1.000
_cell.angle_alpha   90.00
_cell.angle_beta   90.00
_cell.angle_gamma   90.00
#
_symmetry.space_group_name_H-M   'P 1'
#
loop_
_entity.id
_entity.type
_entity.pdbx_description
1 polymer ?
#
loop_
_entity_poly.entity_id
_entity_poly.type
_entity_poly.pdbx_seq_one_letter_code
_entity_poly.pdbx_strand_id
1 'polypeptide(L)'
;MYLEHFKLTELPFRLSPDPQFLYLSAAHSRAKAYMESTVMFTDGFVVITGEIGAGKTTVIETFLQSLDSGVVVAQVNQTQVSAVEFLQSMLVQFGFSPFKMKKAELISTINTFLIEQYAAGRKVLLIVDEAQNLSLKVLEEIRLLSGIESTKEKVLRIILAGQPELNDKLDSSELIQLAQRIRLRFHLSALTLEDMKSYIRHRLDVAGADGRTIFEPQVFADIFRYTGGVPRLINTLCDTGMMAAFSADATTVGTEELQTAIAELQWVEFAARTHTLSSYQSGPQTEQLTASGQIYARILLRSNGQTLSETPLRVGRRVVGRTTDNDVQIDSRFVSRHHCQLLTTERSTVIEDLNSTNGIHLRGRRIRRQTLRNGDVITIGQHELLYADERLAGNKAFVDTIPNTQASDNDSDSD
;
A
#
# COMPACT_ATOMS: atom_id res chain seq x y z
N MET A 1 33.01 10.22 -10.44
CA MET A 1 33.74 11.35 -9.83
C MET A 1 33.71 11.25 -8.32
N TYR A 2 32.55 11.24 -7.66
CA TYR A 2 32.51 11.01 -6.19
C TYR A 2 32.92 9.60 -5.74
N LEU A 3 32.91 8.59 -6.62
CA LEU A 3 33.28 7.22 -6.26
C LEU A 3 34.69 7.13 -5.67
N GLU A 4 35.69 7.75 -6.31
CA GLU A 4 37.06 7.73 -5.80
C GLU A 4 37.18 8.53 -4.50
N HIS A 5 36.49 9.68 -4.43
CA HIS A 5 36.44 10.55 -3.25
C HIS A 5 35.95 9.82 -2.00
N PHE A 6 34.82 9.10 -2.12
CA PHE A 6 34.26 8.28 -1.04
C PHE A 6 34.83 6.86 -1.01
N LYS A 7 35.78 6.52 -1.91
CA LYS A 7 36.38 5.21 -2.19
C LYS A 7 35.36 4.05 -2.34
N LEU A 8 34.30 4.30 -3.08
CA LEU A 8 33.27 3.33 -3.45
C LEU A 8 33.63 2.63 -4.76
N THR A 9 33.19 1.38 -4.93
CA THR A 9 33.42 0.58 -6.14
C THR A 9 32.35 0.80 -7.21
N GLU A 10 31.16 1.25 -6.81
CA GLU A 10 30.04 1.51 -7.70
C GLU A 10 29.09 2.56 -7.12
N LEU A 11 28.17 3.09 -7.95
CA LEU A 11 27.28 4.19 -7.56
C LEU A 11 26.15 3.67 -6.65
N PRO A 12 26.10 4.06 -5.36
CA PRO A 12 25.16 3.48 -4.40
C PRO A 12 23.71 3.83 -4.70
N PHE A 13 23.42 4.98 -5.31
CA PHE A 13 22.07 5.53 -5.44
C PHE A 13 21.55 5.59 -6.88
N ARG A 14 21.99 4.69 -7.75
CA ARG A 14 21.42 4.57 -9.11
C ARG A 14 19.91 4.33 -9.04
N LEU A 15 19.20 4.95 -9.99
CA LEU A 15 17.75 4.79 -10.17
C LEU A 15 17.39 3.54 -10.97
N SER A 16 18.32 2.98 -11.74
CA SER A 16 18.10 1.70 -12.42
C SER A 16 17.88 0.61 -11.38
N PRO A 17 16.86 -0.26 -11.57
CA PRO A 17 16.67 -1.42 -10.70
C PRO A 17 17.92 -2.29 -10.72
N ASP A 18 18.45 -2.60 -9.54
CA ASP A 18 19.49 -3.60 -9.35
C ASP A 18 19.12 -4.42 -8.11
N PRO A 19 18.84 -5.73 -8.27
CA PRO A 19 18.46 -6.61 -7.16
C PRO A 19 19.50 -6.65 -6.03
N GLN A 20 20.78 -6.40 -6.30
CA GLN A 20 21.83 -6.40 -5.27
C GLN A 20 21.67 -5.23 -4.28
N PHE A 21 21.09 -4.13 -4.74
CA PHE A 21 20.82 -2.93 -3.94
C PHE A 21 19.43 -2.95 -3.26
N LEU A 22 18.66 -4.04 -3.41
CA LEU A 22 17.36 -4.14 -2.77
C LEU A 22 17.52 -4.41 -1.26
N TYR A 23 17.25 -3.38 -0.47
CA TYR A 23 16.98 -3.53 0.95
C TYR A 23 15.54 -4.03 1.17
N LEU A 24 15.41 -5.28 1.64
CA LEU A 24 14.13 -5.89 1.99
C LEU A 24 13.61 -5.37 3.34
N SER A 25 13.05 -4.16 3.36
CA SER A 25 12.34 -3.66 4.54
C SER A 25 11.20 -4.60 4.96
N ALA A 26 10.66 -4.43 6.16
CA ALA A 26 9.53 -5.25 6.62
C ALA A 26 8.30 -5.18 5.70
N ALA A 27 8.11 -4.06 4.98
CA ALA A 27 7.04 -3.93 3.98
C ALA A 27 7.37 -4.68 2.68
N HIS A 28 8.61 -4.59 2.19
CA HIS A 28 9.06 -5.30 0.99
C HIS A 28 9.06 -6.81 1.21
N SER A 29 9.53 -7.28 2.37
CA SER A 29 9.49 -8.69 2.77
C SER A 29 8.06 -9.24 2.81
N ARG A 30 7.10 -8.45 3.32
CA ARG A 30 5.68 -8.83 3.31
C ARG A 30 5.09 -8.87 1.90
N ALA A 31 5.40 -7.89 1.05
CA ALA A 31 4.99 -7.89 -0.35
C ALA A 31 5.50 -9.15 -1.08
N LYS A 32 6.78 -9.49 -0.91
CA LYS A 32 7.39 -10.70 -1.49
C LYS A 32 6.70 -11.96 -1.01
N ALA A 33 6.50 -12.12 0.30
CA ALA A 33 5.81 -13.29 0.86
C ALA A 33 4.38 -13.45 0.33
N TYR A 34 3.68 -12.34 0.09
CA TYR A 34 2.36 -12.38 -0.53
C TYR A 34 2.40 -12.79 -2.00
N MET A 35 3.36 -12.30 -2.78
CA MET A 35 3.56 -12.77 -4.15
C MET A 35 3.88 -14.27 -4.18
N GLU A 36 4.79 -14.75 -3.32
CA GLU A 36 5.14 -16.17 -3.16
C GLU A 36 3.92 -17.04 -2.82
N SER A 37 3.03 -16.54 -1.95
CA SER A 37 1.80 -17.27 -1.60
C SER A 37 0.89 -17.52 -2.82
N THR A 38 0.94 -16.66 -3.84
CA THR A 38 0.20 -16.83 -5.11
C THR A 38 0.70 -18.03 -5.90
N VAL A 39 1.99 -18.37 -5.79
CA VAL A 39 2.55 -19.55 -6.46
C VAL A 39 2.09 -20.83 -5.77
N MET A 40 1.93 -20.78 -4.45
CA MET A 40 1.51 -21.91 -3.63
C MET A 40 0.02 -22.19 -3.70
N PHE A 41 -0.81 -21.15 -3.79
CA PHE A 41 -2.27 -21.27 -3.77
C PHE A 41 -2.88 -20.72 -5.07
N THR A 42 -3.80 -21.47 -5.67
CA THR A 42 -4.41 -21.15 -6.97
C THR A 42 -5.56 -20.15 -6.89
N ASP A 43 -6.05 -19.82 -5.69
CA ASP A 43 -7.29 -19.07 -5.55
C ASP A 43 -7.07 -17.56 -5.49
N GLY A 44 -7.44 -16.89 -6.59
CA GLY A 44 -7.65 -15.44 -6.63
C GLY A 44 -6.42 -14.61 -6.96
N PHE A 45 -6.64 -13.30 -7.09
CA PHE A 45 -5.61 -12.33 -7.45
C PHE A 45 -4.88 -11.82 -6.22
N VAL A 46 -3.61 -11.50 -6.42
CA VAL A 46 -2.87 -10.64 -5.50
C VAL A 46 -2.71 -9.27 -6.14
N VAL A 47 -3.06 -8.24 -5.37
CA VAL A 47 -2.90 -6.85 -5.80
C VAL A 47 -1.84 -6.20 -4.92
N ILE A 48 -0.81 -5.64 -5.55
CA ILE A 48 0.28 -4.92 -4.90
C ILE A 48 0.22 -3.46 -5.38
N THR A 49 -0.28 -2.56 -4.54
CA THR A 49 -0.20 -1.12 -4.82
C THR A 49 0.95 -0.46 -4.08
N GLY A 50 1.28 0.76 -4.43
CA GLY A 50 2.33 1.53 -3.74
C GLY A 50 2.62 2.81 -4.48
N GLU A 51 3.17 3.79 -3.78
CA GLU A 51 3.50 5.09 -4.35
C GLU A 51 4.51 4.97 -5.51
N ILE A 52 4.58 6.01 -6.34
CA ILE A 52 5.59 6.10 -7.41
C ILE A 52 6.98 6.06 -6.75
N GLY A 53 7.83 5.14 -7.20
CA GLY A 53 9.17 4.99 -6.65
C GLY A 53 9.26 4.27 -5.30
N ALA A 54 8.18 3.64 -4.83
CA ALA A 54 8.14 2.83 -3.60
C ALA A 54 8.91 1.50 -3.68
N GLY A 55 9.43 1.11 -4.86
CA GLY A 55 10.17 -0.14 -5.05
C GLY A 55 9.35 -1.33 -5.54
N LYS A 56 8.11 -1.13 -6.01
CA LYS A 56 7.22 -2.19 -6.51
C LYS A 56 7.90 -3.11 -7.54
N THR A 57 8.43 -2.54 -8.62
CA THR A 57 9.10 -3.29 -9.70
C THR A 57 10.31 -4.06 -9.17
N THR A 58 11.10 -3.47 -8.27
CA THR A 58 12.26 -4.15 -7.65
C THR A 58 11.85 -5.35 -6.78
N VAL A 59 10.72 -5.25 -6.06
CA VAL A 59 10.16 -6.40 -5.33
C VAL A 59 9.68 -7.49 -6.29
N ILE A 60 9.02 -7.11 -7.39
CA ILE A 60 8.57 -8.06 -8.42
C ILE A 60 9.77 -8.79 -9.03
N GLU A 61 10.82 -8.08 -9.42
CA GLU A 61 12.04 -8.68 -9.99
C GLU A 61 12.70 -9.66 -9.01
N THR A 62 12.81 -9.28 -7.73
CA THR A 62 13.37 -10.14 -6.69
C THR A 62 12.51 -11.38 -6.44
N PHE A 63 11.19 -11.23 -6.48
CA PHE A 63 10.26 -12.35 -6.43
C PHE A 63 10.45 -13.28 -7.65
N LEU A 64 10.54 -12.74 -8.86
CA LEU A 64 10.76 -13.52 -10.08
C LEU A 64 12.07 -14.32 -10.03
N GLN A 65 13.15 -13.75 -9.49
CA GLN A 65 14.42 -14.46 -9.29
C GLN A 65 14.33 -15.61 -8.27
N SER A 66 13.35 -15.57 -7.37
CA SER A 66 13.12 -16.63 -6.39
C SER A 66 12.23 -17.77 -6.89
N LEU A 67 11.66 -17.64 -8.09
CA LEU A 67 10.81 -18.67 -8.69
C LEU A 67 11.63 -19.86 -9.17
N ASP A 68 11.08 -21.06 -8.97
CA ASP A 68 11.64 -22.29 -9.51
C ASP A 68 11.32 -22.47 -11.02
N SER A 69 11.99 -23.42 -11.66
CA SER A 69 11.78 -23.75 -13.08
C SER A 69 10.42 -24.36 -13.39
N GLY A 70 9.61 -24.67 -12.37
CA GLY A 70 8.25 -25.17 -12.50
C GLY A 70 7.22 -24.06 -12.73
N VAL A 71 7.62 -22.78 -12.66
CA VAL A 71 6.75 -21.62 -12.91
C VAL A 71 7.04 -20.99 -14.26
N VAL A 72 6.02 -20.90 -15.11
CA VAL A 72 6.06 -20.16 -16.37
C VAL A 72 5.43 -18.79 -16.16
N VAL A 73 6.18 -17.74 -16.46
CA VAL A 73 5.79 -16.35 -16.18
C VAL A 73 5.50 -15.61 -17.47
N ALA A 74 4.39 -14.86 -17.50
CA ALA A 74 4.18 -13.75 -18.42
C ALA A 74 4.18 -12.44 -17.64
N GLN A 75 5.13 -11.55 -17.95
CA GLN A 75 5.17 -10.20 -17.36
C GLN A 75 4.73 -9.17 -18.40
N VAL A 76 3.70 -8.41 -18.09
CA VAL A 76 3.16 -7.34 -18.93
C VAL A 76 3.42 -6.00 -18.25
N ASN A 77 4.36 -5.23 -18.82
CA ASN A 77 4.69 -3.89 -18.34
C ASN A 77 4.01 -2.78 -19.17
N GLN A 78 3.69 -3.06 -20.44
CA GLN A 78 3.01 -2.10 -21.31
C GLN A 78 1.50 -2.21 -21.13
N THR A 79 0.90 -1.19 -20.53
CA THR A 79 -0.50 -1.23 -20.06
C THR A 79 -1.44 -0.28 -20.81
N GLN A 80 -0.92 0.61 -21.65
CA GLN A 80 -1.71 1.41 -22.60
C GLN A 80 -2.03 0.57 -23.86
N VAL A 81 -2.81 -0.48 -23.66
CA VAL A 81 -3.10 -1.49 -24.69
C VAL A 81 -4.60 -1.78 -24.77
N SER A 82 -5.05 -2.12 -25.97
CA SER A 82 -6.36 -2.73 -26.18
C SER A 82 -6.40 -4.16 -25.63
N ALA A 83 -7.61 -4.72 -25.50
CA ALA A 83 -7.79 -6.12 -25.10
C ALA A 83 -7.05 -7.11 -26.00
N VAL A 84 -6.99 -6.84 -27.31
CA VAL A 84 -6.30 -7.71 -28.28
C VAL A 84 -4.79 -7.62 -28.10
N GLU A 85 -4.24 -6.41 -27.99
CA GLU A 85 -2.81 -6.17 -27.79
C GLU A 85 -2.34 -6.74 -26.43
N PHE A 86 -3.17 -6.69 -25.39
CA PHE A 86 -2.89 -7.32 -24.11
C PHE A 86 -2.74 -8.84 -24.24
N LEU A 87 -3.70 -9.51 -24.89
CA LEU A 87 -3.65 -10.96 -25.13
C LEU A 87 -2.45 -11.35 -26.01
N GLN A 88 -2.13 -10.53 -27.02
CA GLN A 88 -0.94 -10.72 -27.86
C GLN A 88 0.34 -10.59 -27.03
N SER A 89 0.45 -9.56 -26.18
CA SER A 89 1.60 -9.36 -25.29
C SER A 89 1.82 -10.57 -24.37
N MET A 90 0.75 -11.10 -23.76
CA MET A 90 0.81 -12.31 -22.93
C MET A 90 1.32 -13.52 -23.70
N LEU A 91 0.83 -13.76 -24.93
CA LEU A 91 1.30 -14.85 -25.78
C LEU A 91 2.76 -14.67 -26.23
N VAL A 92 3.20 -13.44 -26.50
CA VAL A 92 4.62 -13.15 -26.81
C VAL A 92 5.52 -13.53 -25.63
N GLN A 93 5.11 -13.22 -24.40
CA GLN A 93 5.86 -13.61 -23.19
C GLN A 93 5.97 -15.14 -23.04
N PHE A 94 4.98 -15.88 -23.52
CA PHE A 94 5.03 -17.35 -23.56
C PHE A 94 5.78 -17.92 -24.79
N GLY A 95 6.35 -17.06 -25.65
CA GLY A 95 7.15 -17.46 -26.81
C GLY A 95 6.38 -17.65 -28.12
N PHE A 96 5.13 -17.19 -28.21
CA PHE A 96 4.32 -17.27 -29.44
C PHE A 96 4.49 -16.04 -30.33
N SER A 97 4.03 -16.14 -31.58
CA SER A 97 3.97 -15.02 -32.56
C SER A 97 2.51 -14.70 -32.95
N PRO A 98 1.75 -14.00 -32.08
CA PRO A 98 0.28 -13.92 -32.17
C PRO A 98 -0.25 -12.74 -33.02
N PHE A 99 0.61 -11.98 -33.70
CA PHE A 99 0.24 -10.68 -34.31
C PHE A 99 -0.79 -10.76 -35.45
N LYS A 100 -1.00 -11.94 -36.05
CA LYS A 100 -2.01 -12.17 -37.09
C LYS A 100 -3.30 -12.80 -36.57
N MET A 101 -3.32 -13.22 -35.30
CA MET A 101 -4.44 -13.92 -34.71
C MET A 101 -5.56 -12.95 -34.34
N LYS A 102 -6.80 -13.36 -34.59
CA LYS A 102 -7.98 -12.65 -34.08
C LYS A 102 -8.17 -12.95 -32.59
N LYS A 103 -8.97 -12.12 -31.90
CA LYS A 103 -9.24 -12.28 -30.46
C LYS A 103 -9.64 -13.69 -30.04
N ALA A 104 -10.53 -14.33 -30.78
CA ALA A 104 -10.98 -15.70 -30.48
C ALA A 104 -9.82 -16.72 -30.57
N GLU A 105 -8.94 -16.58 -31.57
CA GLU A 105 -7.75 -17.42 -31.74
C GLU A 105 -6.73 -17.18 -30.61
N LEU A 106 -6.54 -15.92 -30.19
CA LEU A 106 -5.68 -15.57 -29.05
C LEU A 106 -6.16 -16.26 -27.77
N ILE A 107 -7.45 -16.13 -27.45
CA ILE A 107 -8.05 -16.75 -26.26
C ILE A 107 -7.93 -18.28 -26.34
N SER A 108 -8.26 -18.88 -27.49
CA SER A 108 -8.14 -20.33 -27.67
C SER A 108 -6.71 -20.83 -27.47
N THR A 109 -5.72 -20.08 -27.99
CA THR A 109 -4.30 -20.40 -27.85
C THR A 109 -3.85 -20.30 -26.39
N ILE A 110 -4.23 -19.22 -25.69
CA ILE A 110 -3.96 -19.06 -24.25
C ILE A 110 -4.58 -20.21 -23.46
N ASN A 111 -5.84 -20.54 -23.69
CA ASN A 111 -6.53 -21.60 -22.97
C ASN A 111 -5.83 -22.96 -23.15
N THR A 112 -5.50 -23.28 -24.40
CA THR A 112 -4.80 -24.53 -24.75
C THR A 112 -3.45 -24.58 -24.04
N PHE A 113 -2.67 -23.49 -24.12
CA PHE A 113 -1.40 -23.38 -23.43
C PHE A 113 -1.53 -23.58 -21.92
N LEU A 114 -2.48 -22.90 -21.26
CA LEU A 114 -2.69 -23.03 -19.81
C LEU A 114 -3.00 -24.48 -19.39
N ILE A 115 -3.80 -25.19 -20.19
CA ILE A 115 -4.13 -26.61 -19.95
C ILE A 115 -2.90 -27.49 -20.13
N GLU A 116 -2.11 -27.28 -21.19
CA GLU A 116 -0.86 -28.02 -21.43
C GLU A 116 0.16 -27.82 -20.32
N GLN A 117 0.34 -26.57 -19.85
CA GLN A 117 1.24 -26.27 -18.74
C GLN A 117 0.79 -26.99 -17.46
N TYR A 118 -0.51 -26.94 -17.16
CA TYR A 118 -1.09 -27.62 -16.00
C TYR A 118 -0.90 -29.14 -16.10
N ALA A 119 -1.15 -29.75 -17.26
CA ALA A 119 -0.94 -31.18 -17.50
C ALA A 119 0.53 -31.60 -17.35
N ALA A 120 1.47 -30.69 -17.65
CA ALA A 120 2.90 -30.87 -17.43
C ALA A 120 3.34 -30.60 -15.97
N GLY A 121 2.41 -30.32 -15.05
CA GLY A 121 2.71 -29.99 -13.65
C GLY A 121 3.34 -28.62 -13.46
N ARG A 122 3.32 -27.76 -14.49
CA ARG A 122 3.86 -26.40 -14.44
C ARG A 122 2.80 -25.39 -14.03
N LYS A 123 3.19 -24.39 -13.27
CA LYS A 123 2.34 -23.31 -12.80
C LYS A 123 2.46 -22.13 -13.76
N VAL A 124 1.35 -21.53 -14.17
CA VAL A 124 1.38 -20.31 -14.98
C VAL A 124 1.06 -19.10 -14.13
N LEU A 125 1.93 -18.09 -14.22
CA LEU A 125 1.83 -16.82 -13.50
C LEU A 125 1.80 -15.65 -14.48
N LEU A 126 0.77 -14.82 -14.38
CA LEU A 126 0.66 -13.54 -15.07
C LEU A 126 0.94 -12.42 -14.07
N ILE A 127 1.95 -11.60 -14.35
CA ILE A 127 2.21 -10.36 -13.61
C ILE A 127 1.91 -9.19 -14.54
N VAL A 128 1.07 -8.26 -14.08
CA VAL A 128 0.80 -7.01 -14.79
C VAL A 128 1.27 -5.86 -13.93
N ASP A 129 2.34 -5.19 -14.33
CA ASP A 129 2.86 -3.99 -13.65
C ASP A 129 2.20 -2.74 -14.25
N GLU A 130 2.16 -1.64 -13.49
CA GLU A 130 1.45 -0.40 -13.86
C GLU A 130 -0.04 -0.63 -14.24
N ALA A 131 -0.70 -1.57 -13.55
CA ALA A 131 -2.05 -2.03 -13.89
C ALA A 131 -3.14 -0.95 -13.74
N GLN A 132 -2.88 0.17 -13.06
CA GLN A 132 -3.81 1.31 -13.00
C GLN A 132 -4.11 1.88 -14.40
N ASN A 133 -3.17 1.75 -15.34
CA ASN A 133 -3.32 2.23 -16.72
C ASN A 133 -4.19 1.32 -17.61
N LEU A 134 -4.50 0.09 -17.18
CA LEU A 134 -5.32 -0.85 -17.96
C LEU A 134 -6.75 -0.33 -18.11
N SER A 135 -7.34 -0.42 -19.30
CA SER A 135 -8.77 -0.09 -19.44
C SER A 135 -9.68 -1.10 -18.70
N LEU A 136 -10.91 -0.69 -18.36
CA LEU A 136 -11.91 -1.59 -17.76
C LEU A 136 -12.15 -2.84 -18.62
N LYS A 137 -12.09 -2.69 -19.96
CA LYS A 137 -12.23 -3.80 -20.91
C LYS A 137 -11.10 -4.82 -20.74
N VAL A 138 -9.87 -4.38 -20.52
CA VAL A 138 -8.73 -5.30 -20.32
C VAL A 138 -8.81 -6.00 -18.97
N LEU A 139 -9.18 -5.27 -17.91
CA LEU A 139 -9.42 -5.85 -16.59
C LEU A 139 -10.52 -6.92 -16.62
N GLU A 140 -11.56 -6.71 -17.42
CA GLU A 140 -12.60 -7.73 -17.64
C GLU A 140 -12.07 -8.96 -18.41
N GLU A 141 -11.18 -8.81 -19.39
CA GLU A 141 -10.52 -9.96 -20.02
C GLU A 141 -9.67 -10.75 -19.01
N ILE A 142 -8.93 -10.07 -18.13
CA ILE A 142 -8.18 -10.72 -17.04
C ILE A 142 -9.12 -11.51 -16.14
N ARG A 143 -10.30 -10.94 -15.80
CA ARG A 143 -11.35 -11.64 -15.06
C ARG A 143 -11.78 -12.91 -15.78
N LEU A 144 -12.07 -12.84 -17.09
CA LEU A 144 -12.52 -13.97 -17.88
C LEU A 144 -11.45 -15.08 -17.96
N LEU A 145 -10.19 -14.71 -18.25
CA LEU A 145 -9.06 -15.65 -18.29
C LEU A 145 -8.84 -16.36 -16.95
N SER A 146 -9.01 -15.64 -15.84
CA SER A 146 -8.87 -16.26 -14.51
C SER A 146 -9.98 -17.27 -14.17
N GLY A 147 -11.08 -17.29 -14.94
CA GLY A 147 -12.17 -18.24 -14.77
C GLY A 147 -11.89 -19.59 -15.41
N ILE A 148 -10.75 -19.74 -16.09
CA ILE A 148 -10.36 -21.01 -16.68
C ILE A 148 -9.94 -21.95 -15.55
N GLU A 149 -10.66 -23.05 -15.43
CA GLU A 149 -10.44 -24.08 -14.43
C GLU A 149 -10.20 -25.41 -15.14
N SER A 150 -9.18 -26.15 -14.71
CA SER A 150 -9.12 -27.58 -14.95
C SER A 150 -9.99 -28.28 -13.89
N THR A 151 -10.41 -29.53 -14.12
CA THR A 151 -11.40 -30.31 -13.35
C THR A 151 -11.41 -30.18 -11.81
N LYS A 152 -10.36 -29.65 -11.15
CA LYS A 152 -10.32 -29.32 -9.72
C LYS A 152 -9.57 -28.03 -9.33
N GLU A 153 -8.87 -27.35 -10.24
CA GLU A 153 -7.97 -26.24 -9.87
C GLU A 153 -7.91 -25.13 -10.94
N LYS A 154 -7.70 -23.88 -10.48
CA LYS A 154 -7.42 -22.74 -11.37
C LYS A 154 -6.03 -22.89 -11.97
N VAL A 155 -5.93 -22.67 -13.28
CA VAL A 155 -4.68 -22.86 -14.03
C VAL A 155 -3.82 -21.60 -14.12
N LEU A 156 -4.42 -20.42 -13.92
CA LEU A 156 -3.74 -19.11 -14.07
C LEU A 156 -3.68 -18.35 -12.73
N ARG A 157 -2.46 -18.06 -12.28
CA ARG A 157 -2.17 -17.20 -11.13
C ARG A 157 -1.94 -15.77 -11.61
N ILE A 158 -2.48 -14.77 -10.91
CA ILE A 158 -2.41 -13.37 -11.37
C ILE A 158 -1.95 -12.46 -10.23
N ILE A 159 -0.95 -11.64 -10.53
CA ILE A 159 -0.50 -10.52 -9.70
C ILE A 159 -0.74 -9.23 -10.48
N LEU A 160 -1.52 -8.31 -9.91
CA LEU A 160 -1.68 -6.96 -10.43
C LEU A 160 -0.87 -6.00 -9.56
N ALA A 161 0.12 -5.35 -10.13
CA ALA A 161 0.91 -4.32 -9.47
C ALA A 161 0.63 -2.95 -10.06
N GLY A 162 0.59 -1.92 -9.22
CA GLY A 162 0.29 -0.57 -9.71
C GLY A 162 0.35 0.51 -8.64
N GLN A 163 -0.14 1.68 -9.00
CA GLN A 163 -0.25 2.83 -8.10
C GLN A 163 -1.57 2.77 -7.28
N PRO A 164 -1.76 3.61 -6.25
CA PRO A 164 -2.96 3.57 -5.39
C PRO A 164 -4.28 3.63 -6.16
N GLU A 165 -4.33 4.33 -7.29
CA GLU A 165 -5.49 4.49 -8.18
C GLU A 165 -5.98 3.14 -8.74
N LEU A 166 -5.13 2.11 -8.75
CA LEU A 166 -5.55 0.75 -9.07
C LEU A 166 -6.60 0.24 -8.06
N ASN A 167 -6.44 0.54 -6.76
CA ASN A 167 -7.43 0.13 -5.77
C ASN A 167 -8.78 0.81 -6.02
N ASP A 168 -8.77 2.13 -6.25
CA ASP A 168 -10.00 2.90 -6.51
C ASP A 168 -10.72 2.36 -7.76
N LYS A 169 -9.95 2.03 -8.79
CA LYS A 169 -10.46 1.42 -10.02
C LYS A 169 -11.05 0.04 -9.76
N LEU A 170 -10.36 -0.82 -9.03
CA LEU A 170 -10.85 -2.16 -8.70
C LEU A 170 -12.09 -2.13 -7.80
N ASP A 171 -12.26 -1.08 -7.00
CA ASP A 171 -13.43 -0.89 -6.13
C ASP A 171 -14.61 -0.21 -6.84
N SER A 172 -14.48 0.10 -8.14
CA SER A 172 -15.54 0.68 -8.94
C SER A 172 -16.70 -0.32 -9.17
N SER A 173 -17.90 0.20 -9.42
CA SER A 173 -19.10 -0.62 -9.60
C SER A 173 -19.02 -1.54 -10.82
N GLU A 174 -18.24 -1.15 -11.84
CA GLU A 174 -18.00 -1.91 -13.05
C GLU A 174 -17.12 -3.15 -12.83
N LEU A 175 -16.29 -3.16 -11.77
CA LEU A 175 -15.31 -4.22 -11.51
C LEU A 175 -15.63 -5.09 -10.27
N ILE A 176 -16.84 -5.00 -9.71
CA ILE A 176 -17.26 -5.78 -8.54
C ILE A 176 -16.93 -7.28 -8.68
N GLN A 177 -17.14 -7.86 -9.87
CA GLN A 177 -16.86 -9.28 -10.10
C GLN A 177 -15.37 -9.62 -10.10
N LEU A 178 -14.52 -8.72 -10.62
CA LEU A 178 -13.06 -8.86 -10.57
C LEU A 178 -12.58 -8.66 -9.13
N ALA A 179 -13.12 -7.66 -8.43
CA ALA A 179 -12.78 -7.33 -7.05
C ALA A 179 -13.01 -8.51 -6.10
N GLN A 180 -14.12 -9.24 -6.28
CA GLN A 180 -14.43 -10.45 -5.51
C GLN A 180 -13.44 -11.60 -5.71
N ARG A 181 -12.68 -11.60 -6.81
CA ARG A 181 -11.63 -12.58 -7.09
C ARG A 181 -10.29 -12.17 -6.49
N ILE A 182 -10.14 -10.95 -5.96
CA ILE A 182 -8.93 -10.53 -5.27
C ILE A 182 -8.88 -11.20 -3.91
N ARG A 183 -7.90 -12.08 -3.72
CA ARG A 183 -7.67 -12.76 -2.44
C ARG A 183 -6.89 -11.88 -1.48
N LEU A 184 -5.95 -11.11 -1.99
CA LEU A 184 -5.07 -10.31 -1.16
C LEU A 184 -4.81 -8.95 -1.81
N ARG A 185 -4.87 -7.90 -0.99
CA ARG A 185 -4.37 -6.57 -1.33
C ARG A 185 -3.27 -6.19 -0.36
N PHE A 186 -2.17 -5.67 -0.89
CA PHE A 186 -1.10 -5.09 -0.10
C PHE A 186 -0.67 -3.77 -0.70
N HIS A 187 -0.44 -2.81 0.17
CA HIS A 187 0.05 -1.50 -0.21
C HIS A 187 1.48 -1.34 0.31
N LEU A 188 2.43 -1.28 -0.62
CA LEU A 188 3.84 -1.01 -0.36
C LEU A 188 4.00 0.48 -0.04
N SER A 189 3.99 0.79 1.26
CA SER A 189 4.21 2.14 1.77
C SER A 189 5.66 2.58 1.62
N ALA A 190 5.88 3.90 1.69
CA ALA A 190 7.21 4.46 1.87
C ALA A 190 7.91 3.88 3.12
N LEU A 191 9.24 3.98 3.15
CA LEU A 191 10.06 3.52 4.26
C LEU A 191 9.82 4.39 5.50
N THR A 192 9.89 3.80 6.68
CA THR A 192 9.98 4.57 7.93
C THR A 192 11.33 5.27 8.03
N LEU A 193 11.50 6.23 8.96
CA LEU A 193 12.80 6.88 9.18
C LEU A 193 13.92 5.86 9.50
N GLU A 194 13.61 4.86 10.32
CA GLU A 194 14.59 3.81 10.69
C GLU A 194 14.88 2.85 9.53
N ASP A 195 13.85 2.47 8.76
CA ASP A 195 14.05 1.69 7.54
C ASP A 195 14.83 2.48 6.49
N MET A 196 14.62 3.79 6.38
CA MET A 196 15.35 4.65 5.44
C MET A 196 16.83 4.74 5.82
N LYS A 197 17.16 4.92 7.11
CA LYS A 197 18.55 4.89 7.56
C LYS A 197 19.21 3.56 7.20
N SER A 198 18.51 2.46 7.43
CA SER A 198 18.99 1.11 7.12
C SER A 198 19.12 0.88 5.61
N TYR A 199 18.19 1.40 4.81
CA TYR A 199 18.22 1.41 3.36
C TYR A 199 19.45 2.14 2.81
N ILE A 200 19.70 3.37 3.28
CA ILE A 200 20.85 4.18 2.86
C ILE A 200 22.15 3.45 3.20
N ARG A 201 22.28 2.93 4.43
CA ARG A 201 23.47 2.17 4.85
C ARG A 201 23.67 0.93 3.99
N HIS A 202 22.63 0.13 3.79
CA HIS A 202 22.70 -1.07 2.95
C HIS A 202 23.21 -0.74 1.55
N ARG A 203 22.69 0.30 0.90
CA ARG A 203 23.15 0.69 -0.44
C ARG A 203 24.60 1.15 -0.46
N LEU A 204 25.06 1.86 0.59
CA LEU A 204 26.46 2.24 0.72
C LEU A 204 27.36 1.03 0.96
N ASP A 205 26.92 0.07 1.78
CA ASP A 205 27.66 -1.16 2.06
C ASP A 205 27.82 -2.01 0.81
N VAL A 206 26.75 -2.18 0.02
CA VAL A 206 26.80 -2.89 -1.29
C VAL A 206 27.77 -2.18 -2.24
N ALA A 207 27.78 -0.84 -2.25
CA ALA A 207 28.71 -0.03 -3.04
C ALA A 207 30.16 -0.02 -2.52
N GLY A 208 30.46 -0.78 -1.46
CA GLY A 208 31.81 -0.91 -0.90
C GLY A 208 32.19 0.24 0.02
N ALA A 209 31.28 0.74 0.86
CA ALA A 209 31.61 1.75 1.86
C ALA A 209 32.43 1.21 3.04
N ASP A 210 32.49 -0.10 3.27
CA ASP A 210 33.29 -0.76 4.33
C ASP A 210 33.15 -0.10 5.72
N GLY A 211 31.93 0.31 6.09
CA GLY A 211 31.64 0.95 7.37
C GLY A 211 32.07 2.42 7.49
N ARG A 212 32.52 3.06 6.39
CA ARG A 212 32.80 4.51 6.37
C ARG A 212 31.52 5.31 6.55
N THR A 213 31.59 6.32 7.41
CA THR A 213 30.52 7.30 7.59
C THR A 213 30.52 8.26 6.42
N ILE A 214 29.63 8.07 5.45
CA ILE A 214 29.47 8.97 4.29
C ILE A 214 28.44 10.07 4.56
N PHE A 215 27.40 9.78 5.34
CA PHE A 215 26.35 10.74 5.73
C PHE A 215 26.40 10.99 7.24
N GLU A 216 26.35 12.25 7.65
CA GLU A 216 26.32 12.62 9.06
C GLU A 216 24.97 12.25 9.71
N PRO A 217 24.93 11.87 11.00
CA PRO A 217 23.68 11.47 11.66
C PRO A 217 22.55 12.51 11.61
N GLN A 218 22.87 13.80 11.64
CA GLN A 218 21.88 14.88 11.57
C GLN A 218 21.12 14.93 10.23
N VAL A 219 21.73 14.53 9.12
CA VAL A 219 21.13 14.72 7.79
C VAL A 219 19.97 13.77 7.52
N PHE A 220 19.87 12.65 8.24
CA PHE A 220 18.80 11.66 8.02
C PHE A 220 17.41 12.23 8.33
N ALA A 221 17.28 13.14 9.29
CA ALA A 221 15.99 13.79 9.56
C ALA A 221 15.53 14.62 8.36
N ASP A 222 16.46 15.35 7.74
CA ASP A 222 16.18 16.18 6.56
C ASP A 222 15.97 15.34 5.31
N ILE A 223 16.77 14.31 5.08
CA ILE A 223 16.52 13.36 3.98
C ILE A 223 15.10 12.81 4.09
N PHE A 224 14.67 12.40 5.29
CA PHE A 224 13.31 11.90 5.49
C PHE A 224 12.25 12.98 5.24
N ARG A 225 12.46 14.20 5.77
CA ARG A 225 11.57 15.36 5.60
C ARG A 225 11.33 15.73 4.12
N TYR A 226 12.36 15.65 3.28
CA TYR A 226 12.28 15.99 1.85
C TYR A 226 11.89 14.83 0.94
N THR A 227 12.01 13.59 1.39
CA THR A 227 11.73 12.39 0.57
C THR A 227 10.48 11.62 0.99
N GLY A 228 9.99 11.85 2.22
CA GLY A 228 8.90 11.08 2.81
C GLY A 228 9.21 9.59 2.98
N GLY A 229 10.49 9.19 2.92
CA GLY A 229 10.89 7.79 2.93
C GLY A 229 10.69 7.07 1.59
N VAL A 230 10.39 7.77 0.49
CA VAL A 230 10.22 7.16 -0.84
C VAL A 230 11.59 6.81 -1.44
N PRO A 231 11.89 5.52 -1.72
CA PRO A 231 13.20 5.07 -2.19
C PRO A 231 13.76 5.85 -3.38
N ARG A 232 12.94 6.10 -4.42
CA ARG A 232 13.39 6.88 -5.58
C ARG A 232 13.85 8.30 -5.21
N LEU A 233 13.12 8.98 -4.31
CA LEU A 233 13.49 10.32 -3.87
C LEU A 233 14.71 10.29 -2.95
N ILE A 234 14.80 9.29 -2.07
CA ILE A 234 15.99 9.06 -1.23
C ILE A 234 17.22 8.94 -2.12
N ASN A 235 17.16 8.10 -3.16
CA ASN A 235 18.29 7.88 -4.07
C ASN A 235 18.70 9.18 -4.76
N THR A 236 17.76 9.92 -5.32
CA THR A 236 18.06 11.19 -5.99
C THR A 236 18.72 12.18 -5.03
N LEU A 237 18.15 12.39 -3.84
CA LEU A 237 18.71 13.34 -2.89
C LEU A 237 20.08 12.92 -2.35
N CYS A 238 20.26 11.63 -2.06
CA CYS A 238 21.54 11.11 -1.59
C CYS A 238 22.62 11.18 -2.68
N ASP A 239 22.30 10.86 -3.93
CA ASP A 239 23.24 10.99 -5.06
C ASP A 239 23.68 12.44 -5.28
N THR A 240 22.71 13.38 -5.29
CA THR A 240 23.02 14.82 -5.40
C THR A 240 23.79 15.33 -4.18
N GLY A 241 23.46 14.88 -2.97
CA GLY A 241 24.20 15.23 -1.76
C GLY A 241 25.67 14.78 -1.80
N MET A 242 25.92 13.57 -2.32
CA MET A 242 27.30 13.08 -2.53
C MET A 242 28.04 13.86 -3.62
N MET A 243 27.36 14.29 -4.68
CA MET A 243 27.95 15.18 -5.69
C MET A 243 28.29 16.56 -5.13
N ALA A 244 27.41 17.13 -4.29
CA ALA A 244 27.65 18.40 -3.61
C ALA A 244 28.85 18.33 -2.66
N ALA A 245 28.92 17.28 -1.84
CA ALA A 245 30.07 17.03 -0.95
C ALA A 245 31.37 16.87 -1.73
N PHE A 246 31.36 16.12 -2.82
CA PHE A 246 32.51 15.98 -3.70
C PHE A 246 32.95 17.34 -4.30
N SER A 247 32.00 18.17 -4.73
CA SER A 247 32.29 19.49 -5.32
C SER A 247 32.85 20.50 -4.31
N ALA A 248 32.55 20.29 -3.02
CA ALA A 248 33.05 21.09 -1.90
C ALA A 248 34.32 20.50 -1.26
N ASP A 249 34.89 19.43 -1.83
CA ASP A 249 35.99 18.64 -1.24
C ASP A 249 35.69 18.13 0.20
N ALA A 250 34.41 18.00 0.57
CA ALA A 250 33.96 17.57 1.88
C ALA A 250 34.03 16.05 2.02
N THR A 251 34.55 15.54 3.14
CA THR A 251 34.72 14.09 3.37
C THR A 251 33.41 13.35 3.67
N THR A 252 32.35 14.09 4.00
CA THR A 252 31.04 13.57 4.39
C THR A 252 29.94 14.48 3.84
N VAL A 253 28.74 13.94 3.65
CA VAL A 253 27.53 14.72 3.36
C VAL A 253 26.95 15.19 4.70
N GLY A 254 27.18 16.46 5.02
CA GLY A 254 26.62 17.15 6.17
C GLY A 254 25.41 17.99 5.80
N THR A 255 25.01 18.87 6.72
CA THR A 255 23.84 19.75 6.53
C THR A 255 24.03 20.68 5.35
N GLU A 256 25.21 21.28 5.18
CA GLU A 256 25.46 22.25 4.11
C GLU A 256 25.37 21.60 2.72
N GLU A 257 26.00 20.44 2.53
CA GLU A 257 25.98 19.70 1.27
C GLU A 257 24.56 19.23 0.93
N LEU A 258 23.80 18.77 1.94
CA LEU A 258 22.41 18.37 1.75
C LEU A 258 21.53 19.56 1.36
N GLN A 259 21.71 20.74 1.98
CA GLN A 259 20.95 21.94 1.63
C GLN A 259 21.30 22.42 0.21
N THR A 260 22.57 22.36 -0.20
CA THR A 260 22.97 22.62 -1.59
C THR A 260 22.26 21.67 -2.55
N ALA A 261 22.24 20.36 -2.24
CA ALA A 261 21.53 19.37 -3.06
C ALA A 261 20.02 19.64 -3.15
N ILE A 262 19.38 20.00 -2.04
CA ILE A 262 17.95 20.36 -2.01
C ILE A 262 17.68 21.59 -2.88
N ALA A 263 18.52 22.62 -2.78
CA ALA A 263 18.40 23.84 -3.56
C ALA A 263 18.61 23.59 -5.06
N GLU A 264 19.61 22.77 -5.43
CA GLU A 264 19.89 22.37 -6.81
C GLU A 264 18.72 21.59 -7.42
N LEU A 265 18.14 20.66 -6.66
CA LEU A 265 16.96 19.91 -7.08
C LEU A 265 15.68 20.77 -7.09
N GLN A 266 15.73 22.00 -6.57
CA GLN A 266 14.60 22.91 -6.36
C GLN A 266 13.46 22.24 -5.57
N TRP A 267 13.86 21.49 -4.56
CA TRP A 267 12.98 20.62 -3.81
C TRP A 267 12.33 21.34 -2.63
N VAL A 268 11.02 21.21 -2.50
CA VAL A 268 10.28 21.55 -1.27
C VAL A 268 10.09 20.32 -0.39
N GLU A 269 9.71 20.48 0.87
CA GLU A 269 9.43 19.34 1.75
C GLU A 269 8.41 18.37 1.14
N PHE A 270 8.56 17.06 1.42
CA PHE A 270 7.72 16.04 0.81
C PHE A 270 6.23 16.27 1.08
N ALA A 271 5.88 16.67 2.32
CA ALA A 271 4.52 16.99 2.72
C ALA A 271 3.89 18.11 1.87
N ALA A 272 4.67 19.10 1.42
CA ALA A 272 4.17 20.17 0.55
C ALA A 272 3.96 19.67 -0.89
N ARG A 273 4.76 18.70 -1.36
CA ARG A 273 4.63 18.12 -2.72
C ARG A 273 3.40 17.25 -2.87
N THR A 274 3.09 16.44 -1.87
CA THR A 274 1.93 15.53 -1.93
C THR A 274 0.61 16.30 -1.99
N HIS A 275 0.52 17.45 -1.32
CA HIS A 275 -0.62 18.37 -1.45
C HIS A 275 -0.71 19.03 -2.83
N THR A 276 0.44 19.27 -3.47
CA THR A 276 0.50 19.91 -4.79
C THR A 276 0.18 18.93 -5.91
N LEU A 277 0.68 17.69 -5.86
CA LEU A 277 0.41 16.64 -6.87
C LEU A 277 -1.07 16.22 -6.91
N SER A 278 -1.74 16.18 -5.76
CA SER A 278 -3.19 15.92 -5.68
C SER A 278 -4.04 17.07 -6.25
N SER A 279 -3.50 18.31 -6.26
CA SER A 279 -4.15 19.46 -6.89
C SER A 279 -4.01 19.53 -8.42
N TYR A 280 -3.02 18.83 -9.01
CA TYR A 280 -2.81 18.81 -10.48
C TYR A 280 -3.59 17.72 -11.22
N GLN A 281 -4.05 16.67 -10.53
CA GLN A 281 -4.86 15.59 -11.13
C GLN A 281 -6.37 15.89 -11.12
N SER A 282 -6.78 16.98 -10.49
CA SER A 282 -8.15 17.48 -10.52
C SER A 282 -8.15 18.77 -11.35
N GLY A 283 -8.87 18.79 -12.48
CA GLY A 283 -9.05 20.01 -13.29
C GLY A 283 -9.57 21.20 -12.47
N PRO A 284 -9.48 22.43 -12.99
CA PRO A 284 -9.68 23.62 -12.19
C PRO A 284 -11.15 23.75 -11.82
N GLN A 285 -11.48 23.52 -10.55
CA GLN A 285 -12.56 24.20 -9.86
C GLN A 285 -12.43 24.07 -8.33
N THR A 286 -12.18 25.26 -7.76
CA THR A 286 -12.78 25.73 -6.51
C THR A 286 -12.06 25.39 -5.20
N GLU A 287 -11.34 26.42 -4.76
CA GLU A 287 -11.19 26.87 -3.37
C GLU A 287 -10.20 26.15 -2.46
N GLN A 288 -9.09 26.87 -2.24
CA GLN A 288 -8.32 26.97 -1.00
C GLN A 288 -9.11 26.51 0.23
N LEU A 289 -8.49 25.67 1.08
CA LEU A 289 -8.54 25.77 2.55
C LEU A 289 -7.58 24.74 3.21
N THR A 290 -6.48 25.26 3.75
CA THR A 290 -5.82 24.90 5.02
C THR A 290 -5.63 23.42 5.40
N ALA A 291 -4.41 22.90 5.24
CA ALA A 291 -3.87 21.90 6.15
C ALA A 291 -3.62 22.55 7.51
N SER A 292 -4.58 22.45 8.42
CA SER A 292 -4.35 22.63 9.84
C SER A 292 -4.39 21.26 10.52
N GLY A 293 -3.61 21.06 11.58
CA GLY A 293 -3.62 19.86 12.42
C GLY A 293 -4.94 19.65 13.19
N GLN A 294 -6.06 20.10 12.62
CA GLN A 294 -7.39 20.07 13.18
C GLN A 294 -7.87 18.64 13.34
N ILE A 295 -8.32 18.36 14.56
CA ILE A 295 -9.04 17.13 14.89
C ILE A 295 -10.48 17.36 14.44
N TYR A 296 -10.99 16.46 13.61
CA TYR A 296 -12.36 16.55 13.10
C TYR A 296 -13.32 15.68 13.92
N ALA A 297 -12.81 14.63 14.55
CA ALA A 297 -13.60 13.74 15.40
C ALA A 297 -12.69 12.97 16.35
N ARG A 298 -13.28 12.26 17.30
CA ARG A 298 -12.60 11.31 18.18
C ARG A 298 -13.35 10.00 18.26
N ILE A 299 -12.61 8.95 18.53
CA ILE A 299 -13.16 7.64 18.88
C ILE A 299 -12.70 7.30 20.29
N LEU A 300 -13.68 7.01 21.15
CA LEU A 300 -13.44 6.48 22.48
C LEU A 300 -13.66 4.97 22.46
N LEU A 301 -12.60 4.21 22.69
CA LEU A 301 -12.67 2.77 22.89
C LEU A 301 -13.17 2.50 24.30
N ARG A 302 -14.25 1.75 24.44
CA ARG A 302 -14.85 1.36 25.72
C ARG A 302 -14.95 -0.15 25.85
N SER A 303 -14.86 -0.61 27.08
CA SER A 303 -15.13 -2.00 27.48
C SER A 303 -15.78 -1.99 28.85
N ASN A 304 -16.86 -2.76 29.03
CA ASN A 304 -17.64 -2.81 30.28
C ASN A 304 -18.00 -1.42 30.84
N GLY A 305 -18.38 -0.49 29.97
CA GLY A 305 -18.76 0.87 30.35
C GLY A 305 -17.61 1.83 30.65
N GLN A 306 -16.36 1.37 30.75
CA GLN A 306 -15.18 2.20 30.98
C GLN A 306 -14.46 2.56 29.68
N THR A 307 -13.98 3.81 29.56
CA THR A 307 -13.15 4.26 28.44
C THR A 307 -11.71 3.79 28.63
N LEU A 308 -11.22 2.97 27.70
CA LEU A 308 -9.87 2.41 27.69
C LEU A 308 -8.86 3.33 27.01
N SER A 309 -9.26 3.96 25.90
CA SER A 309 -8.39 4.85 25.13
C SER A 309 -9.19 5.81 24.26
N GLU A 310 -8.60 6.96 23.96
CA GLU A 310 -9.17 7.98 23.08
C GLU A 310 -8.24 8.22 21.90
N THR A 311 -8.78 8.18 20.68
CA THR A 311 -7.99 8.35 19.45
C THR A 311 -8.51 9.53 18.63
N PRO A 312 -7.68 10.56 18.34
CA PRO A 312 -8.08 11.67 17.50
C PRO A 312 -8.11 11.28 16.02
N LEU A 313 -9.22 11.63 15.36
CA LEU A 313 -9.42 11.45 13.94
C LEU A 313 -9.14 12.75 13.19
N ARG A 314 -8.12 12.69 12.35
CA ARG A 314 -7.75 13.70 11.36
C ARG A 314 -8.15 13.20 9.98
N VAL A 315 -8.13 14.06 8.97
CA VAL A 315 -8.36 13.64 7.58
C VAL A 315 -7.45 12.46 7.24
N GLY A 316 -8.03 11.39 6.69
CA GLY A 316 -7.32 10.17 6.34
C GLY A 316 -7.97 8.90 6.90
N ARG A 317 -7.21 7.80 6.80
CA ARG A 317 -7.64 6.46 7.17
C ARG A 317 -7.05 6.05 8.52
N ARG A 318 -7.86 5.42 9.37
CA ARG A 318 -7.44 4.75 10.61
C ARG A 318 -7.97 3.32 10.65
N VAL A 319 -7.15 2.35 10.98
CA VAL A 319 -7.54 0.94 11.08
C VAL A 319 -7.72 0.54 12.54
N VAL A 320 -8.79 -0.21 12.82
CA VAL A 320 -9.08 -0.79 14.13
C VAL A 320 -8.92 -2.30 14.02
N GLY A 321 -8.19 -2.92 14.94
CA GLY A 321 -7.96 -4.36 14.89
C GLY A 321 -7.19 -4.92 16.08
N ARG A 322 -7.01 -6.23 16.12
CA ARG A 322 -6.41 -6.94 17.27
C ARG A 322 -4.91 -6.78 17.39
N THR A 323 -4.20 -6.69 16.27
CA THR A 323 -2.74 -6.64 16.23
C THR A 323 -2.22 -5.23 16.48
N THR A 324 -0.98 -5.12 16.95
CA THR A 324 -0.32 -3.85 17.35
C THR A 324 -0.03 -2.91 16.18
N ASP A 325 -0.19 -3.38 14.94
CA ASP A 325 0.01 -2.59 13.71
C ASP A 325 -1.24 -1.82 13.26
N ASN A 326 -2.32 -1.85 14.05
CA ASN A 326 -3.50 -1.02 13.83
C ASN A 326 -3.38 0.32 14.56
N ASP A 327 -3.96 1.37 13.97
CA ASP A 327 -4.03 2.69 14.61
C ASP A 327 -4.80 2.67 15.93
N VAL A 328 -5.83 1.83 16.02
CA VAL A 328 -6.58 1.54 17.24
C VAL A 328 -6.50 0.04 17.51
N GLN A 329 -5.60 -0.34 18.41
CA GLN A 329 -5.47 -1.72 18.82
C GLN A 329 -6.54 -2.09 19.86
N ILE A 330 -7.25 -3.19 19.60
CA ILE A 330 -8.14 -3.84 20.57
C ILE A 330 -7.66 -5.28 20.78
N ASP A 331 -6.81 -5.51 21.77
CA ASP A 331 -6.26 -6.85 22.05
C ASP A 331 -7.32 -7.79 22.65
N SER A 332 -8.12 -8.37 21.76
CA SER A 332 -9.17 -9.32 22.14
C SER A 332 -9.39 -10.35 21.05
N ARG A 333 -9.51 -11.62 21.44
CA ARG A 333 -9.80 -12.74 20.53
C ARG A 333 -11.11 -12.58 19.72
N PHE A 334 -12.02 -11.72 20.17
CA PHE A 334 -13.26 -11.41 19.46
C PHE A 334 -13.10 -10.33 18.38
N VAL A 335 -11.88 -9.83 18.19
CA VAL A 335 -11.53 -8.83 17.19
C VAL A 335 -10.60 -9.46 16.15
N SER A 336 -10.92 -9.32 14.86
CA SER A 336 -10.03 -9.73 13.77
C SER A 336 -8.75 -8.90 13.75
N ARG A 337 -7.67 -9.42 13.14
CA ARG A 337 -6.36 -8.74 13.08
C ARG A 337 -6.47 -7.32 12.52
N HIS A 338 -7.24 -7.14 11.45
CA HIS A 338 -7.72 -5.84 10.96
C HIS A 338 -9.24 -5.97 10.85
N HIS A 339 -9.99 -5.33 11.76
CA HIS A 339 -11.42 -5.57 11.92
C HIS A 339 -12.25 -4.61 11.07
N CYS A 340 -11.95 -3.31 11.19
CA CYS A 340 -12.63 -2.27 10.44
C CYS A 340 -11.70 -1.08 10.22
N GLN A 341 -12.13 -0.16 9.37
CA GLN A 341 -11.43 1.10 9.13
C GLN A 341 -12.38 2.29 9.28
N LEU A 342 -11.79 3.43 9.63
CA LEU A 342 -12.43 4.74 9.69
C LEU A 342 -11.80 5.61 8.60
N LEU A 343 -12.64 6.17 7.75
CA LEU A 343 -12.27 7.12 6.71
C LEU A 343 -12.83 8.49 7.10
N THR A 344 -11.95 9.39 7.53
CA THR A 344 -12.30 10.72 8.00
C THR A 344 -12.00 11.73 6.90
N THR A 345 -13.00 12.51 6.52
CA THR A 345 -12.88 13.68 5.64
C THR A 345 -13.18 14.94 6.44
N GLU A 346 -13.04 16.12 5.84
CA GLU A 346 -13.44 17.36 6.51
C GLU A 346 -14.94 17.43 6.82
N ARG A 347 -15.78 16.70 6.06
CA ARG A 347 -17.24 16.78 6.15
C ARG A 347 -17.89 15.62 6.90
N SER A 348 -17.24 14.46 6.96
CA SER A 348 -17.82 13.25 7.54
C SER A 348 -16.78 12.20 7.91
N THR A 349 -17.17 11.26 8.76
CA THR A 349 -16.40 10.04 9.03
C THR A 349 -17.24 8.82 8.63
N VAL A 350 -16.64 7.89 7.90
CA VAL A 350 -17.27 6.63 7.49
C VAL A 350 -16.53 5.47 8.15
N ILE A 351 -17.27 4.55 8.76
CA ILE A 351 -16.72 3.27 9.23
C ILE A 351 -17.02 2.17 8.20
N GLU A 352 -16.08 1.26 8.00
CA GLU A 352 -16.21 0.13 7.07
C GLU A 352 -15.60 -1.15 7.64
N ASP A 353 -16.33 -2.25 7.56
CA ASP A 353 -15.91 -3.58 7.97
C ASP A 353 -14.87 -4.15 7.00
N LEU A 354 -13.73 -4.62 7.50
CA LEU A 354 -12.68 -5.24 6.69
C LEU A 354 -12.87 -6.75 6.56
N ASN A 355 -14.13 -7.16 6.33
CA ASN A 355 -14.57 -8.55 6.30
C ASN A 355 -14.21 -9.31 7.59
N SER A 356 -14.52 -8.69 8.72
CA SER A 356 -14.20 -9.23 10.03
C SER A 356 -15.05 -10.46 10.37
N THR A 357 -14.50 -11.35 11.20
CA THR A 357 -15.16 -12.60 11.58
C THR A 357 -16.48 -12.34 12.29
N ASN A 358 -16.49 -11.38 13.24
CA ASN A 358 -17.64 -11.07 14.05
C ASN A 358 -18.46 -9.89 13.52
N GLY A 359 -17.94 -9.09 12.60
CA GLY A 359 -18.62 -7.91 12.06
C GLY A 359 -18.63 -6.72 13.03
N ILE A 360 -18.77 -5.53 12.46
CA ILE A 360 -19.13 -4.32 13.21
C ILE A 360 -20.66 -4.16 13.31
N HIS A 361 -21.14 -3.70 14.46
CA HIS A 361 -22.57 -3.50 14.70
C HIS A 361 -22.86 -2.07 15.16
N LEU A 362 -23.94 -1.48 14.66
CA LEU A 362 -24.44 -0.18 15.11
C LEU A 362 -25.89 -0.37 15.56
N ARG A 363 -26.18 -0.02 16.83
CA ARG A 363 -27.51 -0.21 17.45
C ARG A 363 -28.02 -1.65 17.34
N GLY A 364 -27.13 -2.62 17.56
CA GLY A 364 -27.43 -4.06 17.50
C GLY A 364 -27.59 -4.63 16.07
N ARG A 365 -27.47 -3.82 15.02
CA ARG A 365 -27.53 -4.29 13.62
C ARG A 365 -26.14 -4.37 13.03
N ARG A 366 -25.81 -5.51 12.40
CA ARG A 366 -24.54 -5.66 11.67
C ARG A 366 -24.55 -4.72 10.46
N ILE A 367 -23.48 -3.95 10.31
CA ILE A 367 -23.29 -3.02 9.20
C ILE A 367 -22.00 -3.37 8.45
N ARG A 368 -21.95 -3.07 7.15
CA ARG A 368 -20.72 -3.20 6.36
C ARG A 368 -20.01 -1.87 6.18
N ARG A 369 -20.76 -0.81 5.93
CA ARG A 369 -20.26 0.55 5.76
C ARG A 369 -21.31 1.54 6.21
N GLN A 370 -20.93 2.56 6.98
CA GLN A 370 -21.86 3.54 7.50
C GLN A 370 -21.16 4.89 7.71
N THR A 371 -21.81 5.98 7.29
CA THR A 371 -21.41 7.33 7.70
C THR A 371 -21.84 7.54 9.15
N LEU A 372 -20.87 7.80 10.02
CA LEU A 372 -21.06 7.97 11.44
C LEU A 372 -21.69 9.33 11.76
N ARG A 373 -22.58 9.33 12.75
CA ARG A 373 -23.17 10.54 13.33
C ARG A 373 -22.66 10.70 14.75
N ASN A 374 -22.56 11.94 15.21
CA ASN A 374 -22.14 12.23 16.58
C ASN A 374 -22.97 11.42 17.60
N GLY A 375 -22.28 10.73 18.51
CA GLY A 375 -22.87 9.86 19.51
C GLY A 375 -23.15 8.43 19.06
N ASP A 376 -22.82 8.04 17.83
CA ASP A 376 -22.95 6.65 17.40
C ASP A 376 -22.00 5.74 18.20
N VAL A 377 -22.53 4.61 18.67
CA VAL A 377 -21.79 3.56 19.38
C VAL A 377 -21.69 2.32 18.50
N ILE A 378 -20.48 1.97 18.11
CA ILE A 378 -20.20 0.82 17.26
C ILE A 378 -19.67 -0.32 18.13
N THR A 379 -20.34 -1.47 18.10
CA THR A 379 -19.89 -2.67 18.82
C THR A 379 -18.96 -3.52 17.94
N ILE A 380 -17.82 -3.91 18.51
CA ILE A 380 -16.78 -4.75 17.91
C ILE A 380 -16.43 -5.87 18.88
N GLY A 381 -17.00 -7.06 18.68
CA GLY A 381 -16.88 -8.14 19.67
C GLY A 381 -17.50 -7.73 21.01
N GLN A 382 -16.67 -7.64 22.05
CA GLN A 382 -17.07 -7.19 23.40
C GLN A 382 -16.73 -5.72 23.68
N HIS A 383 -16.25 -4.98 22.68
CA HIS A 383 -15.81 -3.58 22.82
C HIS A 383 -16.76 -2.65 22.10
N GLU A 384 -16.76 -1.39 22.52
CA GLU A 384 -17.55 -0.33 21.91
C GLU A 384 -16.63 0.80 21.45
N LEU A 385 -16.90 1.36 20.27
CA LEU A 385 -16.32 2.61 19.79
C LEU A 385 -17.41 3.67 19.83
N LEU A 386 -17.28 4.65 20.72
CA LEU A 386 -18.13 5.83 20.73
C LEU A 386 -17.51 6.89 19.82
N TYR A 387 -18.27 7.35 18.82
CA TYR A 387 -17.85 8.39 17.89
C TYR A 387 -18.32 9.77 18.36
N ALA A 388 -17.38 10.69 18.52
CA ALA A 388 -17.62 12.09 18.83
C ALA A 388 -17.19 12.97 17.64
N ASP A 389 -18.13 13.72 17.07
CA ASP A 389 -17.86 14.60 15.94
C ASP A 389 -17.50 16.01 16.41
N GLU A 390 -16.21 16.36 16.33
CA GLU A 390 -15.72 17.66 16.78
C GLU A 390 -15.96 18.77 15.75
N ARG A 391 -16.41 18.43 14.53
CA ARG A 391 -16.86 19.42 13.52
C ARG A 391 -18.08 20.21 14.00
N LEU A 392 -18.88 19.61 14.87
CA LEU A 392 -20.09 20.20 15.41
C LEU A 392 -19.84 20.97 16.71
N ALA A 393 -18.66 20.81 17.31
CA ALA A 393 -18.29 21.42 18.58
C ALA A 393 -17.64 22.79 18.35
N GLY A 394 -18.45 23.85 18.38
CA GLY A 394 -17.94 25.18 18.70
C GLY A 394 -17.38 25.17 20.13
N ASN A 395 -16.06 25.01 20.25
CA ASN A 395 -15.24 25.27 21.43
C ASN A 395 -15.92 25.06 22.81
N LYS A 396 -16.25 23.81 23.18
CA LYS A 396 -16.41 23.38 24.58
C LYS A 396 -16.35 21.86 24.73
N ALA A 397 -15.55 21.42 25.70
CA ALA A 397 -15.29 20.02 26.05
C ALA A 397 -16.57 19.24 26.34
N PHE A 398 -16.72 18.07 25.71
CA PHE A 398 -17.82 17.14 25.91
C PHE A 398 -17.30 15.82 26.50
N VAL A 399 -16.62 15.92 27.65
CA VAL A 399 -16.19 14.74 28.43
C VAL A 399 -17.16 14.44 29.59
N ASP A 400 -18.07 15.36 29.95
CA ASP A 400 -18.86 15.23 31.19
C ASP A 400 -20.38 14.99 31.02
N THR A 401 -20.90 14.71 29.82
CA THR A 401 -22.36 14.53 29.64
C THR A 401 -22.75 13.37 28.73
N ILE A 402 -22.53 12.13 29.19
CA ILE A 402 -23.35 10.96 28.81
C ILE A 402 -23.61 10.14 30.10
N PRO A 403 -24.85 9.68 30.36
CA PRO A 403 -25.27 9.24 31.69
C PRO A 403 -24.50 8.03 32.19
N ASN A 404 -24.09 8.11 33.46
CA ASN A 404 -23.67 6.96 34.25
C ASN A 404 -24.91 6.06 34.41
N THR A 405 -25.00 4.97 33.67
CA THR A 405 -26.01 3.94 33.94
C THR A 405 -25.61 3.25 35.23
N GLN A 406 -26.08 3.81 36.34
CA GLN A 406 -26.07 3.16 37.64
C GLN A 406 -26.74 1.79 37.53
N ALA A 407 -26.18 0.85 38.28
CA ALA A 407 -26.76 -0.44 38.57
C ALA A 407 -28.25 -0.28 38.89
N SER A 408 -29.10 -0.91 38.08
CA SER A 408 -30.42 -1.30 38.54
C SER A 408 -30.21 -2.50 39.45
N ASP A 409 -30.14 -2.23 40.75
CA ASP A 409 -30.56 -3.16 41.77
C ASP A 409 -31.95 -3.68 41.39
N ASN A 410 -32.01 -4.96 41.03
CA ASN A 410 -33.22 -5.77 41.12
C ASN A 410 -32.94 -6.81 42.21
N ASP A 411 -32.96 -6.33 43.46
CA ASP A 411 -33.46 -7.12 44.57
C ASP A 411 -34.84 -6.54 44.91
N SER A 412 -35.87 -7.33 44.61
CA SER A 412 -37.08 -7.37 45.42
C SER A 412 -37.59 -8.81 45.41
N ASP A 413 -37.30 -9.46 46.53
CA ASP A 413 -38.22 -10.26 47.35
C ASP A 413 -38.61 -11.65 46.85
N SER A 414 -37.85 -12.61 47.38
CA SER A 414 -38.44 -13.60 48.25
C SER A 414 -38.66 -13.01 49.66
N ASP A 415 -39.94 -13.02 50.06
CA ASP A 415 -40.60 -12.75 51.35
C ASP A 415 -41.04 -11.31 51.71
#